data_AF-A0A0U5AZP3-F1
#
_entry.id   AF-A0A0U5AZP3-F1
#
_cell.length_a   1.000
_cell.length_b   1.000
_cell.length_c   1.000
_cell.angle_alpha   90.00
_cell.angle_beta   90.00
_cell.angle_gamma   90.00
#
_symmetry.space_group_name_H-M   'P 1'
#
loop_
_entity.id
_entity.type
_entity.pdbx_description
1 polymer ?
#
loop_
_entity_poly.entity_id
_entity_poly.type
_entity_poly.pdbx_seq_one_letter_code
_entity_poly.pdbx_strand_id
1 'polypeptide(L)'
;MKVYTVKELASAVGKHEETIKRWLRSGKFPNAFRNSDKEGWRIPESDLVHIKQGTGFVREDSQQSEEAVQQDVDELELVRLAYEAVTLTSPTEEILTILSVVGIKRTLEILLIMQQSAAKVKNPDGFIKKAIRENWSPTTVPVKLPKKQSKHFYDLTQQDYEATENKGESDYPSKFPFYNWLEE
;
A
#
# COMPACT_ATOMS: atom_id res chain seq x y z
N MET A 1 -12.45 -28.67 -38.79
CA MET A 1 -11.43 -27.95 -37.99
C MET A 1 -10.05 -28.38 -38.48
N LYS A 2 -9.15 -27.44 -38.79
CA LYS A 2 -7.76 -27.78 -39.11
C LYS A 2 -7.01 -28.03 -37.80
N VAL A 3 -6.30 -29.15 -37.74
CA VAL A 3 -5.41 -29.51 -36.63
C VAL A 3 -3.99 -29.56 -37.16
N TYR A 4 -3.06 -29.07 -36.37
CA TYR A 4 -1.64 -29.01 -36.71
C TYR A 4 -0.85 -29.97 -35.84
N THR A 5 0.14 -30.61 -36.44
CA THR A 5 1.20 -31.30 -35.70
C THR A 5 2.22 -30.30 -35.17
N VAL A 6 3.02 -30.71 -34.17
CA VAL A 6 4.10 -29.87 -33.63
C VAL A 6 5.08 -29.41 -34.72
N LYS A 7 5.36 -30.27 -35.70
CA LYS A 7 6.27 -29.98 -36.81
C LYS A 7 5.70 -28.93 -37.77
N GLU A 8 4.45 -29.12 -38.19
CA GLU A 8 3.77 -28.18 -39.07
C GLU A 8 3.63 -26.81 -38.40
N LEU A 9 3.32 -26.82 -37.10
CA LEU A 9 3.21 -25.58 -36.33
C LEU A 9 4.58 -24.90 -36.17
N ALA A 10 5.66 -25.67 -35.96
CA ALA A 10 7.02 -25.16 -35.87
C ALA A 10 7.41 -24.40 -37.15
N SER A 11 7.15 -25.03 -38.31
CA SER A 11 7.40 -24.43 -39.62
C SER A 11 6.51 -23.21 -39.88
N ALA A 12 5.24 -23.25 -39.48
CA ALA A 12 4.31 -22.14 -39.68
C ALA A 12 4.63 -20.90 -38.84
N VAL A 13 5.12 -21.09 -37.61
CA VAL A 13 5.46 -20.00 -36.68
C VAL A 13 6.92 -19.56 -36.81
N GLY A 14 7.76 -20.34 -37.50
CA GLY A 14 9.20 -20.09 -37.60
C GLY A 14 9.93 -20.27 -36.27
N LYS A 15 9.46 -21.20 -35.43
CA LYS A 15 10.06 -21.53 -34.12
C LYS A 15 10.48 -23.00 -34.09
N HIS A 16 11.39 -23.33 -33.18
CA HIS A 16 11.86 -24.72 -33.02
C HIS A 16 10.76 -25.60 -32.41
N GLU A 17 10.74 -26.89 -32.77
CA GLU A 17 9.77 -27.87 -32.24
C GLU A 17 9.77 -27.91 -30.71
N GLU A 18 10.94 -27.78 -30.10
CA GLU A 18 11.08 -27.79 -28.63
C GLU A 18 10.40 -26.59 -27.96
N THR A 19 10.35 -25.43 -28.63
CA THR A 19 9.63 -24.25 -28.13
C THR A 19 8.13 -24.53 -28.03
N ILE A 20 7.58 -25.22 -29.03
CA ILE A 20 6.16 -25.61 -29.04
C ILE A 20 5.90 -26.70 -27.99
N LYS A 21 6.79 -27.69 -27.85
CA LYS A 21 6.68 -28.69 -26.77
C LYS A 21 6.75 -28.04 -25.39
N ARG A 22 7.59 -27.01 -25.21
CA ARG A 22 7.65 -26.22 -23.97
C ARG A 22 6.33 -25.51 -23.70
N TRP A 23 5.71 -24.89 -24.71
CA TRP A 23 4.40 -24.23 -24.56
C TRP A 23 3.26 -25.18 -24.24
N LEU A 24 3.31 -26.39 -24.80
CA LEU A 24 2.38 -27.47 -24.46
C LEU A 24 2.53 -27.89 -22.98
N ARG A 25 3.78 -28.04 -22.49
CA ARG A 25 4.04 -28.34 -21.07
C ARG A 25 3.59 -27.22 -20.13
N SER A 26 3.68 -25.96 -20.58
CA SER A 26 3.22 -24.81 -19.79
C SER A 26 1.72 -24.52 -19.93
N GLY A 27 0.95 -25.37 -20.63
CA GLY A 27 -0.51 -25.23 -20.71
C GLY A 27 -1.02 -24.05 -21.54
N LYS A 28 -0.19 -23.48 -22.43
CA LYS A 28 -0.59 -22.34 -23.29
C LYS A 28 -1.65 -22.69 -24.35
N PHE A 29 -1.94 -23.98 -24.51
CA PHE A 29 -2.84 -24.52 -25.51
C PHE A 29 -3.98 -25.30 -24.82
N PRO A 30 -5.10 -24.65 -24.49
CA PRO A 30 -6.18 -25.25 -23.72
C PRO A 30 -6.92 -26.35 -24.49
N ASN A 31 -6.90 -26.31 -25.83
CA ASN A 31 -7.60 -27.29 -26.68
C ASN A 31 -6.63 -28.28 -27.34
N ALA A 32 -5.36 -28.29 -26.95
CA ALA A 32 -4.40 -29.27 -27.45
C ALA A 32 -4.65 -30.64 -26.79
N PHE A 33 -4.63 -31.68 -27.61
CA PHE A 33 -4.85 -33.05 -27.15
C PHE A 33 -3.80 -34.01 -27.71
N ARG A 34 -3.64 -35.14 -27.03
CA ARG A 34 -2.71 -36.21 -27.40
C ARG A 34 -3.49 -37.51 -27.58
N ASN A 35 -3.60 -37.99 -28.82
CA ASN A 35 -4.34 -39.23 -29.13
C ASN A 35 -3.58 -40.49 -28.71
N SER A 36 -2.26 -40.54 -28.95
CA SER A 36 -1.43 -41.70 -28.66
C SER A 36 0.04 -41.28 -28.54
N ASP A 37 0.85 -42.08 -27.85
CA ASP A 37 2.30 -41.87 -27.72
C ASP A 37 2.98 -41.81 -29.10
N LYS A 38 2.48 -42.61 -30.05
CA LYS A 38 2.96 -42.67 -31.44
C LYS A 38 2.49 -41.50 -32.32
N GLU A 39 1.29 -40.98 -32.07
CA GLU A 39 0.67 -39.94 -32.91
C GLU A 39 1.05 -38.51 -32.48
N GLY A 40 1.54 -38.36 -31.24
CA GLY A 40 2.00 -37.09 -30.70
C GLY A 40 0.87 -36.10 -30.42
N TRP A 41 1.24 -34.84 -30.23
CA TRP A 41 0.31 -33.75 -29.94
C TRP A 41 -0.41 -33.25 -31.21
N ARG A 42 -1.67 -32.86 -31.05
CA ARG A 42 -2.49 -32.17 -32.04
C ARG A 42 -2.98 -30.85 -31.46
N ILE A 43 -2.75 -29.77 -32.20
CA ILE A 43 -3.08 -28.41 -31.78
C ILE A 43 -4.11 -27.84 -32.76
N PRO A 44 -5.32 -27.48 -32.30
CA PRO A 44 -6.34 -26.91 -33.18
C PRO A 44 -6.01 -25.47 -33.59
N GLU A 45 -6.52 -25.03 -34.75
CA GLU A 45 -6.31 -23.67 -35.25
C GLU A 45 -6.80 -22.57 -34.28
N SER A 46 -7.82 -22.86 -33.48
CA SER A 46 -8.34 -21.95 -32.45
C SER A 46 -7.28 -21.49 -31.45
N ASP A 47 -6.34 -22.37 -31.13
CA ASP A 47 -5.26 -22.11 -30.19
C ASP A 47 -4.12 -21.28 -30.82
N LEU A 48 -4.10 -21.14 -32.16
CA LEU A 48 -3.07 -20.44 -32.91
C LEU A 48 -3.34 -18.94 -33.08
N VAL A 49 -4.57 -18.50 -32.82
CA VAL A 49 -5.00 -17.09 -33.00
C VAL A 49 -4.11 -16.15 -32.19
N HIS A 50 -3.73 -16.56 -30.98
CA HIS A 50 -2.88 -15.79 -30.06
C HIS A 50 -1.42 -15.69 -30.53
N ILE A 51 -0.93 -16.63 -31.36
CA ILE A 51 0.47 -16.67 -31.81
C ILE A 51 0.71 -15.77 -33.03
N LYS A 52 -0.26 -15.74 -33.96
CA LYS A 52 -0.10 -15.03 -35.24
C LYS A 52 -0.05 -13.50 -35.10
N GLN A 53 -0.47 -12.97 -33.96
CA GLN A 53 -0.47 -11.52 -33.69
C GLN A 53 0.91 -10.94 -33.35
N GLY A 54 1.99 -11.71 -33.49
CA GLY A 54 3.37 -11.20 -33.35
C GLY A 54 3.82 -10.98 -31.91
N THR A 55 2.94 -11.22 -30.94
CA THR A 55 3.29 -11.31 -29.53
C THR A 55 3.95 -12.66 -29.30
N GLY A 56 5.28 -12.67 -29.26
CA GLY A 56 5.97 -13.80 -28.63
C GLY A 56 5.34 -14.01 -27.26
N PHE A 57 5.02 -15.25 -26.88
CA PHE A 57 4.46 -15.57 -25.57
C PHE A 57 5.35 -14.96 -24.48
N VAL A 58 4.98 -13.76 -24.04
CA VAL A 58 5.58 -13.08 -22.89
C VAL A 58 5.29 -13.98 -21.70
N ARG A 59 6.27 -14.07 -20.82
CA ARG A 59 6.23 -14.87 -19.59
C ARG A 59 4.97 -14.46 -18.82
N GLU A 60 4.04 -15.37 -18.63
CA GLU A 60 2.81 -15.13 -17.85
C GLU A 60 3.13 -14.83 -16.38
N ASP A 61 4.36 -15.15 -15.94
CA ASP A 61 4.92 -14.72 -14.65
C ASP A 61 4.98 -13.18 -14.50
N SER A 62 4.83 -12.42 -15.59
CA SER A 62 4.82 -10.94 -15.58
C SER A 62 3.42 -10.33 -15.45
N GLN A 63 2.35 -11.06 -15.79
CA GLN A 63 0.98 -10.51 -15.77
C GLN A 63 0.45 -10.39 -14.34
N GLN A 64 0.80 -11.34 -13.45
CA GLN A 64 0.45 -11.25 -12.03
C GLN A 64 1.18 -10.11 -11.31
N SER A 65 2.40 -9.77 -11.75
CA SER A 65 3.11 -8.59 -11.23
C SER A 65 2.59 -7.28 -11.81
N GLU A 66 2.15 -7.25 -13.07
CA GLU A 66 1.63 -6.02 -13.70
C GLU A 66 0.25 -5.65 -13.16
N GLU A 67 -0.64 -6.62 -12.94
CA GLU A 67 -1.97 -6.36 -12.35
C GLU A 67 -1.90 -5.89 -10.89
N ALA A 68 -1.00 -6.48 -10.09
CA ALA A 68 -0.78 -6.04 -8.71
C ALA A 68 -0.21 -4.61 -8.65
N VAL A 69 0.76 -4.30 -9.52
CA VAL A 69 1.34 -2.96 -9.60
C VAL A 69 0.32 -1.93 -10.10
N GLN A 70 -0.60 -2.30 -11.00
CA GLN A 70 -1.69 -1.42 -11.44
C GLN A 70 -2.65 -1.09 -10.28
N GLN A 71 -3.02 -2.08 -9.47
CA GLN A 71 -3.90 -1.86 -8.31
C GLN A 71 -3.29 -0.87 -7.29
N ASP A 72 -1.99 -0.99 -7.03
CA ASP A 72 -1.28 -0.08 -6.12
C ASP A 72 -1.25 1.37 -6.64
N VAL A 73 -1.06 1.54 -7.95
CA VAL A 73 -1.09 2.86 -8.60
C VAL A 73 -2.50 3.47 -8.53
N ASP A 74 -3.53 2.68 -8.83
CA ASP A 74 -4.92 3.12 -8.77
C ASP A 74 -5.34 3.52 -7.35
N GLU A 75 -4.86 2.81 -6.31
CA GLU A 75 -5.14 3.18 -4.91
C GLU A 75 -4.48 4.51 -4.52
N LEU A 76 -3.23 4.73 -4.92
CA LEU A 76 -2.52 5.99 -4.66
C LEU A 76 -3.21 7.18 -5.33
N GLU A 77 -3.66 7.02 -6.56
CA GLU A 77 -4.43 8.05 -7.27
C GLU A 77 -5.77 8.33 -6.58
N LEU A 78 -6.49 7.28 -6.15
CA LEU A 78 -7.74 7.43 -5.39
C LEU A 78 -7.54 8.20 -4.09
N VAL A 79 -6.49 7.86 -3.33
CA VAL A 79 -6.16 8.55 -2.07
C VAL A 79 -5.85 10.02 -2.33
N ARG A 80 -5.08 10.32 -3.39
CA ARG A 80 -4.76 11.69 -3.78
C ARG A 80 -6.02 12.49 -4.12
N LEU A 81 -6.89 11.93 -4.97
CA LEU A 81 -8.14 12.57 -5.37
C LEU A 81 -9.08 12.80 -4.18
N ALA A 82 -9.20 11.81 -3.28
CA ALA A 82 -10.02 11.93 -2.09
C ALA A 82 -9.54 13.06 -1.16
N TYR A 83 -8.22 13.16 -0.93
CA TYR A 83 -7.63 14.22 -0.13
C TYR A 83 -7.87 15.60 -0.76
N GLU A 84 -7.65 15.73 -2.06
CA GLU A 84 -7.81 16.97 -2.80
C GLU A 84 -9.28 17.42 -2.84
N ALA A 85 -10.22 16.49 -3.01
CA ALA A 85 -11.65 16.79 -2.97
C ALA A 85 -12.10 17.41 -1.63
N VAL A 86 -11.45 17.03 -0.53
CA VAL A 86 -11.84 17.46 0.81
C VAL A 86 -11.09 18.71 1.27
N THR A 87 -9.79 18.78 1.01
CA THR A 87 -8.95 19.89 1.46
C THR A 87 -8.81 21.02 0.43
N LEU A 88 -9.16 20.74 -0.84
CA LEU A 88 -8.88 21.60 -2.00
C LEU A 88 -7.38 21.93 -2.15
N THR A 89 -6.53 21.05 -1.63
CA THR A 89 -5.07 21.16 -1.68
C THR A 89 -4.47 19.81 -2.03
N SER A 90 -3.30 19.81 -2.67
CA SER A 90 -2.56 18.58 -2.96
C SER A 90 -1.88 18.05 -1.70
N PRO A 91 -1.96 16.74 -1.40
CA PRO A 91 -1.26 16.14 -0.27
C PRO A 91 0.25 16.11 -0.50
N THR A 92 1.02 16.16 0.59
CA THR A 92 2.46 15.89 0.57
C THR A 92 2.74 14.39 0.38
N GLU A 93 3.90 14.04 -0.15
CA GLU A 93 4.30 12.63 -0.37
C GLU A 93 4.30 11.82 0.93
N GLU A 94 4.70 12.43 2.05
CA GLU A 94 4.60 11.81 3.38
C GLU A 94 3.16 11.43 3.74
N ILE A 95 2.20 12.30 3.46
CA ILE A 95 0.79 12.02 3.80
C ILE A 95 0.21 10.98 2.84
N LEU A 96 0.56 11.02 1.56
CA LEU A 96 0.15 10.00 0.60
C LEU A 96 0.64 8.61 1.01
N THR A 97 1.90 8.48 1.39
CA THR A 97 2.47 7.19 1.85
C THR A 97 1.80 6.70 3.13
N ILE A 98 1.55 7.59 4.10
CA ILE A 98 0.83 7.24 5.33
C ILE A 98 -0.60 6.78 5.03
N LEU A 99 -1.33 7.50 4.18
CA LEU A 99 -2.72 7.18 3.85
C LEU A 99 -2.85 5.92 2.99
N SER A 100 -1.88 5.65 2.12
CA SER A 100 -1.79 4.41 1.35
C SER A 100 -1.62 3.20 2.27
N VAL A 101 -0.71 3.26 3.26
CA VAL A 101 -0.53 2.17 4.25
C VAL A 101 -1.78 1.95 5.09
N VAL A 102 -2.53 3.01 5.36
CA VAL A 102 -3.78 2.96 6.13
C VAL A 102 -4.95 2.42 5.29
N GLY A 103 -4.88 2.54 3.98
CA GLY A 103 -5.88 2.10 3.01
C GLY A 103 -6.99 3.13 2.73
N ILE A 104 -7.59 3.04 1.55
CA ILE A 104 -8.58 4.02 1.07
C ILE A 104 -9.81 4.18 1.97
N LYS A 105 -10.36 3.08 2.48
CA LYS A 105 -11.56 3.11 3.35
C LYS A 105 -11.32 3.96 4.58
N ARG A 106 -10.21 3.72 5.27
CA ARG A 106 -9.87 4.38 6.52
C ARG A 106 -9.48 5.85 6.27
N THR A 107 -8.84 6.13 5.14
CA THR A 107 -8.58 7.50 4.67
C THR A 107 -9.86 8.31 4.55
N LEU A 108 -10.89 7.78 3.88
CA LEU A 108 -12.18 8.45 3.71
C LEU A 108 -12.88 8.73 5.04
N GLU A 109 -12.80 7.80 6.00
CA GLU A 109 -13.34 8.02 7.35
C GLU A 109 -12.69 9.22 8.03
N ILE A 110 -11.35 9.32 7.97
CA ILE A 110 -10.60 10.43 8.58
C ILE A 110 -10.96 11.76 7.91
N LEU A 111 -11.04 11.77 6.58
CA LEU A 111 -11.41 12.95 5.81
C LEU A 111 -12.86 13.39 6.10
N LEU A 112 -13.77 12.45 6.34
CA LEU A 112 -15.15 12.74 6.72
C LEU A 112 -15.21 13.41 8.10
N ILE A 113 -14.45 12.91 9.09
CA ILE A 113 -14.35 13.53 10.43
C ILE A 113 -13.83 14.97 10.31
N MET A 114 -12.86 15.19 9.43
CA MET A 114 -12.32 16.52 9.17
C MET A 114 -13.39 17.48 8.63
N GLN A 115 -14.24 17.04 7.70
CA GLN A 115 -15.36 17.85 7.19
C GLN A 115 -16.45 18.10 8.22
N GLN A 116 -16.76 17.09 9.06
CA GLN A 116 -17.77 17.20 10.11
C GLN A 116 -17.32 18.07 11.29
N SER A 117 -16.03 18.37 11.40
CA SER A 117 -15.52 19.21 12.47
C SER A 117 -16.11 20.63 12.38
N ALA A 118 -16.57 21.16 13.52
CA ALA A 118 -17.32 22.42 13.57
C ALA A 118 -16.52 23.66 13.09
N ALA A 119 -15.18 23.56 13.08
CA ALA A 119 -14.30 24.62 12.62
C ALA A 119 -13.33 24.09 11.56
N LYS A 120 -13.09 24.88 10.51
CA LYS A 120 -12.17 24.52 9.44
C LYS A 120 -10.79 24.18 10.01
N VAL A 121 -10.32 22.97 9.68
CA VAL A 121 -9.00 22.50 10.08
C VAL A 121 -7.93 23.32 9.36
N LYS A 122 -7.06 23.99 10.12
CA LYS A 122 -5.98 24.84 9.58
C LYS A 122 -4.81 24.02 9.02
N ASN A 123 -4.51 22.88 9.64
CA ASN A 123 -3.43 21.98 9.25
C ASN A 123 -4.03 20.57 9.05
N PRO A 124 -4.37 20.20 7.80
CA PRO A 124 -4.97 18.90 7.50
C PRO A 124 -4.00 17.74 7.79
N ASP A 125 -2.72 17.91 7.47
CA ASP A 125 -1.69 16.87 7.63
C ASP A 125 -1.50 16.48 9.09
N GLY A 126 -1.39 17.48 9.97
CA GLY A 126 -1.30 17.27 11.42
C GLY A 126 -2.57 16.66 12.00
N PHE A 127 -3.73 16.98 11.44
CA PHE A 127 -5.01 16.41 11.84
C PHE A 127 -5.07 14.92 11.48
N ILE A 128 -4.68 14.55 10.27
CA ILE A 128 -4.65 13.15 9.80
C ILE A 128 -3.69 12.32 10.66
N LYS A 129 -2.44 12.79 10.86
CA LYS A 129 -1.45 12.11 11.72
C LYS A 129 -2.01 11.88 13.14
N LYS A 130 -2.75 12.85 13.68
CA LYS A 130 -3.40 12.72 14.99
C LYS A 130 -4.59 11.74 14.96
N ALA A 131 -5.46 11.82 13.96
CA ALA A 131 -6.62 10.95 13.84
C ALA A 131 -6.23 9.46 13.73
N ILE A 132 -5.12 9.17 13.04
CA ILE A 132 -4.54 7.84 12.95
C ILE A 132 -4.02 7.39 14.33
N ARG A 133 -3.24 8.23 15.00
CA ARG A 133 -2.66 7.90 16.32
C ARG A 133 -3.74 7.62 17.38
N GLU A 134 -4.79 8.42 17.41
CA GLU A 134 -5.88 8.30 18.39
C GLU A 134 -7.00 7.37 17.90
N ASN A 135 -6.85 6.77 16.71
CA ASN A 135 -7.81 5.90 16.05
C ASN A 135 -9.26 6.43 16.01
N TRP A 136 -9.45 7.69 15.62
CA TRP A 136 -10.77 8.34 15.60
C TRP A 136 -11.72 7.70 14.59
N SER A 137 -12.99 7.50 14.96
CA SER A 137 -14.01 6.96 14.05
C SER A 137 -14.99 8.06 13.61
N PRO A 138 -15.70 7.90 12.47
CA PRO A 138 -16.67 8.89 11.96
C PRO A 138 -17.77 9.28 12.94
N THR A 139 -18.09 8.42 13.90
CA THR A 139 -19.08 8.68 14.94
C THR A 139 -18.51 9.44 16.14
N THR A 140 -17.18 9.58 16.22
CA THR A 140 -16.50 10.27 17.30
C THR A 140 -16.30 11.74 16.94
N VAL A 141 -16.91 12.65 17.72
CA VAL A 141 -16.72 14.09 17.55
C VAL A 141 -15.29 14.46 17.95
N PRO A 142 -14.53 15.22 17.14
CA PRO A 142 -13.19 15.65 17.50
C PRO A 142 -13.24 16.63 18.67
N VAL A 143 -12.96 16.15 19.88
CA VAL A 143 -12.86 17.00 21.07
C VAL A 143 -11.50 17.70 21.06
N LYS A 144 -11.52 19.04 21.16
CA LYS A 144 -10.30 19.84 21.33
C LYS A 144 -9.68 19.50 22.68
N LEU A 145 -8.64 18.66 22.67
CA LEU A 145 -7.87 18.37 23.88
C LEU A 145 -7.28 19.68 24.43
N PRO A 146 -7.40 19.95 25.74
CA PRO A 146 -6.74 21.09 26.35
C PRO A 146 -5.23 20.95 26.10
N LYS A 147 -4.58 22.02 25.61
CA LYS A 147 -3.12 22.04 25.52
C LYS A 147 -2.60 21.84 26.94
N LYS A 148 -1.76 20.83 27.15
CA LYS A 148 -1.01 20.66 28.41
C LYS A 148 -0.13 21.90 28.52
N GLN A 149 -0.58 22.90 29.28
CA GLN A 149 0.26 24.03 29.64
C GLN A 149 1.35 23.43 30.51
N SER A 150 2.54 23.25 29.97
CA SER A 150 3.72 23.07 30.81
C SER A 150 3.80 24.34 31.65
N LYS A 151 3.48 24.24 32.94
CA LYS A 151 3.76 25.31 33.90
C LYS A 151 5.23 25.69 33.74
N HIS A 152 5.54 26.98 33.81
CA HIS A 152 6.93 27.41 33.75
C HIS A 152 7.68 26.82 34.96
N PHE A 153 9.00 26.60 34.86
CA PHE A 153 9.78 25.96 35.92
C PHE A 153 9.57 26.58 37.32
N TYR A 154 9.35 27.89 37.40
CA TYR A 154 9.09 28.61 38.65
C TYR A 154 7.62 28.54 39.14
N ASP A 155 6.69 28.08 38.30
CA ASP A 155 5.27 27.85 38.64
C ASP A 155 5.00 26.41 39.09
N LEU A 156 6.02 25.54 39.12
CA LEU A 156 5.90 24.16 39.60
C LEU A 156 5.89 24.15 41.14
N THR A 157 4.82 23.62 41.72
CA THR A 157 4.69 23.39 43.16
C THR A 157 5.19 21.99 43.54
N GLN A 158 5.53 21.75 44.82
CA GLN A 158 5.93 20.41 45.30
C GLN A 158 4.90 19.32 44.95
N GLN A 159 3.61 19.64 44.98
CA GLN A 159 2.53 18.73 44.59
C GLN A 159 2.56 18.33 43.11
N ASP A 160 3.07 19.22 42.23
CA ASP A 160 3.22 18.91 40.80
C ASP A 160 4.36 17.90 40.57
N TYR A 161 5.43 17.96 41.37
CA TYR A 161 6.56 17.02 41.32
C TYR A 161 6.14 15.61 41.80
N GLU A 162 5.41 15.53 42.90
CA GLU A 162 4.87 14.27 43.43
C GLU A 162 3.88 13.61 42.44
N ALA A 163 3.12 14.42 41.69
CA ALA A 163 2.21 13.91 40.66
C ALA A 163 2.94 13.36 39.42
N THR A 164 4.15 13.83 39.11
CA THR A 164 5.00 13.26 38.05
C THR A 164 5.69 11.96 38.46
N GLU A 165 6.12 11.83 39.72
CA GLU A 165 6.74 10.59 40.22
C GLU A 165 5.75 9.41 40.21
N ASN A 166 4.46 9.67 40.44
CA ASN A 166 3.43 8.65 40.39
C ASN A 166 3.09 8.18 38.95
N LYS A 167 3.61 8.82 37.90
CA LYS A 167 3.40 8.47 36.49
C LYS A 167 4.63 7.81 35.86
N GLY A 168 5.14 6.78 36.53
CA GLY A 168 6.07 5.81 35.95
C GLY A 168 7.51 6.31 35.84
N GLU A 169 8.42 5.55 36.46
CA GLU A 169 9.87 5.66 36.35
C GLU A 169 10.31 5.92 34.91
N SER A 170 10.78 7.14 34.64
CA SER A 170 11.66 7.38 33.51
C SER A 170 13.10 7.26 34.00
N ASP A 171 13.74 6.14 33.65
CA ASP A 171 15.18 5.92 33.76
C ASP A 171 15.93 7.01 32.97
N TYR A 172 16.31 8.09 33.64
CA TYR A 172 17.36 8.98 33.16
C TYR A 172 18.44 9.05 34.23
N PRO A 173 19.69 8.64 33.94
CA PRO A 173 20.78 8.87 34.87
C PRO A 173 21.02 10.37 34.97
N SER A 174 20.72 10.96 36.12
CA SER A 174 21.03 12.35 36.45
C SER A 174 22.55 12.55 36.39
N LYS A 175 23.05 13.04 35.25
CA LYS A 175 24.42 13.53 35.08
C LYS A 175 24.45 15.03 35.34
N PHE A 176 24.08 15.46 36.53
CA PHE A 176 24.43 16.80 37.00
C PHE A 176 25.25 16.64 38.27
N PRO A 177 26.55 16.96 38.26
CA PRO A 177 27.31 17.00 39.49
C PRO A 177 26.74 18.14 40.34
N PHE A 178 26.07 17.80 41.43
CA PHE A 178 25.71 18.76 42.46
C PHE A 178 27.00 19.28 43.08
N TYR A 179 27.40 20.49 42.69
CA TYR A 179 28.48 21.20 43.39
C TYR A 179 27.90 21.75 44.69
N ASN A 180 28.32 21.16 45.82
CA ASN A 180 27.86 21.54 47.15
C ASN A 180 28.57 22.84 47.57
N TRP A 181 28.01 23.99 47.18
CA TRP A 181 28.58 25.33 47.39
C TRP A 181 28.61 25.83 48.86
N LEU A 182 28.33 24.96 49.83
CA LEU A 182 28.17 25.30 51.25
C LEU A 182 29.21 24.64 52.16
N GLU A 183 30.26 24.06 51.58
CA GLU A 183 31.46 23.66 52.32
C GLU A 183 32.54 24.74 52.15
N GLU A 184 32.57 25.70 53.08
CA GLU A 184 33.75 26.48 53.45
C GLU A 184 34.03 26.27 54.95
#